data_AF-A0A1X7DRG6-F1
#
_entry.id   AF-A0A1X7DRG6-F1
#
_cell.length_a   1.000
_cell.length_b   1.000
_cell.length_c   1.000
_cell.angle_alpha   90.00
_cell.angle_beta   90.00
_cell.angle_gamma   90.00
#
_symmetry.space_group_name_H-M   'P 1'
#
loop_
_entity.id
_entity.type
_entity.pdbx_description
1 polymer ?
#
loop_
_entity_poly.entity_id
_entity_poly.type
_entity_poly.pdbx_seq_one_letter_code
_entity_poly.pdbx_strand_id
1 'polypeptide(L)'
;MLSVIICLLLAVHCVTAPDAGTQVLCMLNSLGSIDPPDGIRVLWCVREGAIAASLVIAGGLLAIQMASIVVGLPIARYMLLTGYSRVRSLRSNEPVFSTAVTATPLASELTT
;
A
#
# COMPACT_ATOMS: atom_id res chain seq x y z
N MET A 1 3.14 -5.44 -35.00
CA MET A 1 1.84 -4.92 -34.54
C MET A 1 1.61 -5.22 -33.07
N LEU A 2 1.55 -6.49 -32.64
CA LEU A 2 1.42 -6.86 -31.21
C LEU A 2 2.53 -6.31 -30.30
N SER A 3 3.79 -6.31 -30.74
CA SER A 3 4.90 -5.80 -29.94
C SER A 3 4.77 -4.32 -29.56
N VAL A 4 4.19 -3.48 -30.43
CA VAL A 4 4.02 -2.05 -30.16
C VAL A 4 2.98 -1.84 -29.07
N ILE A 5 1.88 -2.61 -29.15
CA ILE A 5 0.80 -2.60 -28.16
C ILE A 5 1.36 -3.05 -26.80
N ILE A 6 2.13 -4.14 -26.76
CA ILE A 6 2.73 -4.67 -25.52
C ILE A 6 3.70 -3.65 -24.91
N CYS A 7 4.58 -3.02 -25.70
CA CYS A 7 5.48 -1.99 -25.19
C CYS A 7 4.70 -0.80 -24.59
N LEU A 8 3.61 -0.37 -25.22
CA LEU A 8 2.77 0.70 -24.69
C LEU A 8 2.11 0.31 -23.37
N LEU A 9 1.57 -0.92 -23.27
CA LEU A 9 0.95 -1.43 -22.05
C LEU A 9 1.96 -1.53 -20.91
N LEU A 10 3.18 -2.03 -21.17
CA LEU A 10 4.25 -2.09 -20.17
C LEU A 10 4.65 -0.70 -19.69
N ALA A 11 4.76 0.27 -20.59
CA ALA A 11 5.09 1.65 -20.24
C ALA A 11 4.05 2.25 -19.28
N VAL A 12 2.76 2.11 -19.59
CA VAL A 12 1.68 2.60 -18.71
C VAL A 12 1.63 1.84 -17.39
N HIS A 13 1.77 0.51 -17.42
CA HIS A 13 1.80 -0.31 -16.22
C HIS A 13 2.96 0.08 -15.28
N CYS A 14 4.14 0.37 -15.83
CA CYS A 14 5.28 0.87 -15.04
C CYS A 14 5.02 2.21 -14.36
N VAL A 15 4.13 3.06 -14.88
CA VAL A 15 3.77 4.34 -14.26
C VAL A 15 2.65 4.16 -13.23
N THR A 16 1.61 3.38 -13.55
CA THR A 16 0.46 3.20 -12.65
C THR A 16 0.76 2.32 -11.44
N ALA A 17 1.60 1.29 -11.58
CA ALA A 17 1.93 0.37 -10.49
C ALA A 17 2.56 1.05 -9.26
N PRO A 18 3.60 1.91 -9.40
CA PRO A 18 4.17 2.63 -8.26
C PRO A 18 3.24 3.72 -7.71
N ASP A 19 2.35 4.30 -8.53
CA ASP A 19 1.43 5.36 -8.09
C ASP A 19 0.49 4.88 -6.95
N ALA A 20 -0.02 3.66 -7.06
CA ALA A 20 -0.83 3.03 -6.01
C ALA A 20 -0.04 2.77 -4.70
N GLY A 21 1.24 2.43 -4.80
CA GLY A 21 2.12 2.21 -3.65
C GLY A 21 2.44 3.53 -2.93
N THR A 22 2.75 4.57 -3.70
CA THR A 22 3.04 5.90 -3.18
C THR A 22 1.83 6.50 -2.46
N GLN A 23 0.61 6.27 -2.94
CA GLN A 23 -0.60 6.75 -2.27
C GLN A 23 -0.74 6.20 -0.83
N VAL A 24 -0.57 4.89 -0.66
CA VAL A 24 -0.63 4.24 0.66
C VAL A 24 0.48 4.79 1.57
N LEU A 25 1.68 4.95 1.03
CA LEU A 25 2.82 5.50 1.77
C LEU A 25 2.58 6.96 2.19
N CYS A 26 1.96 7.78 1.34
CA CYS A 26 1.59 9.15 1.66
C CYS A 26 0.54 9.21 2.77
N MET A 27 -0.43 8.30 2.77
CA MET A 27 -1.43 8.19 3.85
C MET A 27 -0.78 7.81 5.18
N LEU A 28 0.20 6.90 5.18
CA LEU A 28 0.97 6.53 6.38
C LEU A 28 1.78 7.72 6.93
N ASN A 29 2.35 8.56 6.06
CA ASN A 29 3.12 9.74 6.47
C ASN A 29 2.25 10.92 6.91
N SER A 30 0.98 10.96 6.50
CA SER A 30 0.05 12.07 6.77
C SER A 30 -0.90 11.78 7.94
N LEU A 31 -0.52 10.89 8.87
CA LEU A 31 -1.33 10.49 10.03
C LEU A 31 -2.76 10.02 9.68
N GLY A 32 -2.95 9.47 8.48
CA GLY A 32 -4.26 9.01 8.01
C GLY A 32 -5.12 10.06 7.32
N SER A 33 -4.58 11.23 6.95
CA SER A 33 -5.29 12.16 6.07
C SER A 33 -5.62 11.50 4.73
N ILE A 34 -6.90 11.55 4.36
CA ILE A 34 -7.47 10.95 3.14
C ILE A 34 -6.98 11.70 1.88
N ASP A 35 -6.65 12.98 2.04
CA ASP A 35 -5.97 13.83 1.07
C ASP A 35 -4.58 14.19 1.60
N PRO A 36 -3.55 13.39 1.30
CA PRO A 36 -2.17 13.77 1.59
C PRO A 36 -1.74 14.93 0.66
N PRO A 37 -0.98 15.92 1.16
CA PRO A 37 -0.54 17.05 0.35
C PRO A 37 0.38 16.59 -0.79
N ASP A 38 0.17 17.14 -1.99
CA ASP A 38 0.87 16.75 -3.23
C ASP A 38 2.39 16.80 -3.12
N GLY A 39 2.94 17.67 -2.26
CA GLY A 39 4.38 17.77 -2.01
C GLY A 39 5.01 16.49 -1.46
N ILE A 40 4.31 15.76 -0.58
CA ILE A 40 4.80 14.49 -0.02
C ILE A 40 4.79 13.40 -1.10
N ARG A 41 3.77 13.41 -1.97
CA ARG A 41 3.61 12.46 -3.07
C ARG A 41 4.75 12.58 -4.09
N VAL A 42 5.11 13.80 -4.47
CA VAL A 42 6.23 14.04 -5.40
C VAL A 42 7.57 13.65 -4.77
N LEU A 43 7.79 13.96 -3.49
CA LEU A 43 9.01 13.60 -2.78
C LEU A 43 9.23 12.08 -2.77
N TRP A 44 8.17 11.29 -2.50
CA TRP A 44 8.24 9.84 -2.51
C TRP A 44 8.52 9.27 -3.91
N CYS A 45 7.88 9.79 -4.95
CA CYS A 45 8.13 9.39 -6.33
C CYS A 45 9.60 9.62 -6.76
N VAL A 46 10.15 10.80 -6.43
CA VAL A 46 11.57 11.11 -6.69
C VAL A 46 12.49 10.15 -5.93
N ARG A 47 12.13 9.79 -4.69
CA ARG A 47 12.91 8.86 -3.87
C ARG A 47 12.91 7.45 -4.42
N GLU A 48 11.77 6.95 -4.91
CA GLU A 48 11.69 5.64 -5.57
C GLU A 48 12.53 5.60 -6.86
N GLY A 49 12.45 6.65 -7.68
CA GLY A 49 13.28 6.79 -8.88
C GLY A 49 14.78 6.86 -8.56
N ALA A 50 15.17 7.57 -7.50
CA ALA A 50 16.56 7.65 -7.05
C ALA A 50 17.10 6.29 -6.59
N ILE A 51 16.31 5.50 -5.86
CA ILE A 51 16.69 4.15 -5.42
C ILE A 51 16.86 3.24 -6.65
N ALA A 52 15.93 3.28 -7.60
CA ALA A 52 16.03 2.50 -8.84
C ALA A 52 17.29 2.86 -9.64
N ALA A 53 17.56 4.15 -9.85
CA ALA A 53 18.76 4.61 -10.54
C ALA A 53 20.04 4.17 -9.82
N SER A 54 20.07 4.27 -8.49
CA SER A 54 21.22 3.84 -7.68
C SER A 54 21.52 2.34 -7.82
N LEU A 55 20.48 1.50 -7.88
CA LEU A 55 20.64 0.04 -8.06
C LEU A 55 21.14 -0.34 -9.44
N VAL A 56 20.65 0.36 -10.48
CA VAL A 56 21.10 0.14 -11.86
C VAL A 56 22.60 0.40 -11.99
N ILE A 57 23.08 1.49 -11.39
CA ILE A 57 24.51 1.86 -11.42
C ILE A 57 25.35 0.87 -10.59
N ALA A 58 24.84 0.38 -9.45
CA ALA A 58 25.61 -0.46 -8.54
C ALA A 58 25.89 -1.88 -9.06
N GLY A 59 24.96 -2.50 -9.81
CA GLY A 59 25.16 -3.89 -10.26
C GLY A 59 24.20 -4.38 -11.34
N GLY A 60 23.56 -3.45 -12.07
CA GLY A 60 22.73 -3.77 -13.24
C GLY A 60 21.57 -4.73 -12.93
N LEU A 61 21.34 -5.68 -13.84
CA LEU A 61 20.22 -6.62 -13.77
C LEU A 61 20.27 -7.53 -12.52
N LEU A 62 21.46 -7.98 -12.16
CA LEU A 62 21.65 -8.92 -11.05
C LEU A 62 21.38 -8.24 -9.70
N ALA A 63 21.73 -6.95 -9.57
CA ALA A 63 21.41 -6.17 -8.39
C ALA A 63 19.90 -6.03 -8.16
N ILE A 64 19.13 -5.74 -9.21
CA ILE A 64 17.66 -5.59 -9.12
C ILE A 64 17.00 -6.94 -8.74
N GLN A 65 17.49 -8.05 -9.31
CA GLN A 65 16.96 -9.38 -8.99
C GLN A 65 17.21 -9.76 -7.53
N MET A 66 18.43 -9.53 -7.03
CA MET A 66 18.78 -9.82 -5.63
C MET A 66 18.02 -8.91 -4.66
N ALA A 67 17.86 -7.62 -5.00
CA ALA A 67 17.07 -6.69 -4.20
C ALA A 67 15.61 -7.16 -4.07
N SER A 68 15.00 -7.65 -5.15
CA SER A 68 13.64 -8.20 -5.12
C SER A 68 13.52 -9.42 -4.21
N ILE A 69 14.51 -10.33 -4.22
CA ILE A 69 14.51 -11.52 -3.35
C ILE A 69 14.62 -11.12 -1.88
N VAL A 70 15.55 -10.20 -1.55
CA VAL A 70 15.78 -9.75 -0.17
C VAL A 70 14.57 -9.01 0.40
N VAL A 71 13.90 -8.17 -0.41
CA VAL A 71 12.70 -7.43 -0.01
C VAL A 71 11.46 -8.33 0.02
N GLY A 72 11.36 -9.30 -0.88
CA GLY A 72 10.21 -10.20 -0.99
C GLY A 72 10.05 -11.14 0.20
N LEU A 73 11.16 -11.67 0.74
CA LEU A 73 11.14 -12.63 1.85
C LEU A 73 10.42 -12.11 3.12
N PRO A 74 10.72 -10.92 3.68
CA PRO A 74 10.01 -10.40 4.85
C PRO A 74 8.55 -10.04 4.54
N ILE A 75 8.25 -9.53 3.35
CA ILE A 75 6.87 -9.20 2.93
C ILE A 75 6.02 -10.47 2.85
N ALA A 76 6.57 -11.57 2.32
CA ALA A 76 5.88 -12.86 2.28
C ALA A 76 5.53 -13.37 3.69
N ARG A 77 6.43 -13.22 4.66
CA ARG A 77 6.16 -13.57 6.07
C ARG A 77 5.01 -12.72 6.65
N TYR A 78 5.00 -11.41 6.36
CA TYR A 78 3.92 -10.51 6.80
C TYR A 78 2.57 -10.86 6.15
N MET A 79 2.55 -11.17 4.85
CA MET A 79 1.35 -11.63 4.15
C MET A 79 0.78 -12.92 4.74
N LEU A 80 1.65 -13.86 5.13
CA LEU A 80 1.21 -15.11 5.78
C LEU A 80 0.52 -14.83 7.13
N LEU A 81 1.08 -13.90 7.92
CA LEU A 81 0.52 -13.52 9.23
C LEU A 81 -0.84 -12.82 9.09
N THR A 82 -0.96 -11.88 8.15
CA THR A 82 -2.23 -11.16 7.89
C THR A 82 -3.30 -12.08 7.29
N GLY A 83 -2.92 -13.00 6.40
CA GLY A 83 -3.80 -14.05 5.90
C GLY A 83 -4.29 -14.97 7.02
N TYR A 84 -3.40 -15.39 7.92
CA TYR A 84 -3.79 -16.19 9.10
C TYR A 84 -4.75 -15.44 10.02
N SER A 85 -4.55 -14.14 10.26
CA SER A 85 -5.45 -13.30 11.05
C SER A 85 -6.85 -13.22 10.42
N ARG A 86 -6.94 -13.05 9.10
CA ARG A 86 -8.21 -13.05 8.35
C ARG A 86 -8.96 -14.38 8.50
N VAL A 87 -8.28 -15.51 8.31
CA VAL A 87 -8.88 -16.84 8.43
C VAL A 87 -9.32 -17.13 9.86
N ARG A 88 -8.51 -16.73 10.85
CA ARG A 88 -8.86 -16.88 12.27
C ARG A 88 -10.10 -16.07 12.63
N SER A 89 -10.17 -14.81 12.19
CA SER A 89 -11.31 -13.92 12.45
C SER A 89 -12.61 -14.40 11.81
N LEU A 90 -12.54 -15.05 10.64
CA LEU A 90 -13.73 -15.65 10.00
C LEU A 90 -14.16 -16.96 10.66
N ARG A 91 -13.25 -17.69 11.30
CA ARG A 91 -13.56 -18.94 12.01
C ARG A 91 -14.10 -18.70 13.43
N SER A 92 -13.74 -17.58 14.05
CA SER A 92 -14.40 -17.08 15.26
C SER A 92 -15.71 -16.41 14.84
N ASN A 93 -16.84 -17.13 14.92
CA ASN A 93 -18.20 -16.58 14.72
C ASN A 93 -18.62 -15.64 15.86
N GLU A 94 -17.73 -14.73 16.29
CA GLU A 94 -18.10 -13.62 17.16
C GLU A 94 -18.76 -12.56 16.25
N PRO A 95 -20.04 -12.20 16.46
CA PRO A 95 -20.65 -11.12 15.70
C PRO A 95 -19.92 -9.82 16.05
N VAL A 96 -19.01 -9.36 15.17
CA VAL A 96 -18.31 -8.06 15.26
C VAL A 96 -19.26 -6.89 14.95
N PHE A 97 -20.54 -7.05 15.25
CA PHE A 97 -21.58 -6.06 14.99
C PHE A 97 -22.28 -5.71 16.29
N SER A 98 -22.20 -4.43 16.67
CA SER A 98 -23.08 -3.78 17.64
C SER A 98 -22.67 -3.76 19.13
N THR A 99 -21.54 -3.14 19.48
CA THR A 99 -21.39 -2.56 20.84
C THR A 99 -20.79 -1.15 20.87
N ALA A 100 -20.20 -0.65 19.78
CA ALA A 100 -19.58 0.68 19.75
C ALA A 100 -20.44 1.81 19.13
N VAL A 101 -21.53 1.51 18.42
CA VAL A 101 -22.40 2.54 17.79
C VAL A 101 -23.62 2.90 18.64
N THR A 102 -23.95 2.09 19.65
CA THR A 102 -25.12 2.33 20.54
C THR A 102 -24.77 3.17 21.78
N ALA A 103 -23.52 3.63 21.92
CA ALA A 103 -23.09 4.47 23.04
C ALA A 103 -22.94 5.96 22.68
N THR A 104 -23.67 6.45 21.68
CA THR A 104 -24.00 7.87 21.60
C THR A 104 -25.40 8.05 22.16
N PRO A 105 -25.53 8.44 23.44
CA PRO A 105 -26.83 8.72 24.04
C PRO A 105 -27.43 9.89 23.27
N LEU A 106 -28.53 9.65 22.56
CA LEU A 106 -29.52 10.70 22.27
C LEU A 106 -30.25 11.05 23.58
N ALA A 107 -29.47 11.53 24.55
CA ALA A 107 -29.92 12.32 25.68
C ALA A 107 -30.06 13.79 25.23
N SER A 108 -30.79 14.02 24.13
CA SER A 108 -31.20 15.36 23.68
C SER A 108 -32.66 15.41 23.18
N GLU A 109 -33.46 14.36 23.40
CA GLU A 109 -34.92 14.31 23.10
C GLU A 109 -35.76 14.06 24.38
N LEU A 110 -35.18 14.23 25.57
CA LEU A 110 -35.90 14.05 26.85
C LEU A 110 -35.51 15.05 27.95
N THR A 111 -34.95 16.21 27.59
CA THR A 111 -34.98 17.42 28.43
C THR A 111 -34.98 18.69 27.56
N THR A 112 -36.15 19.34 27.47
CA THR A 112 -36.37 20.78 27.21
C THR A 112 -36.40 21.28 25.77
#